data_AF-A0A4Q2YZE8-F1
#
_entry.id   AF-A0A4Q2YZE8-F1
#
_cell.length_a   1.000
_cell.length_b   1.000
_cell.length_c   1.000
_cell.angle_alpha   90.00
_cell.angle_beta   90.00
_cell.angle_gamma   90.00
#
_symmetry.space_group_name_H-M   'P 1'
#
loop_
_entity.id
_entity.type
_entity.pdbx_description
1 polymer ?
#
loop_
_entity_poly.entity_id
_entity_poly.type
_entity_poly.pdbx_seq_one_letter_code
_entity_poly.pdbx_strand_id
1 'polypeptide(L)'
;MGFSINTNMPAMTAMRNLGTASTNMSKSMTRLSTGMKINGAGDDPSGLIASKRMSAQISSLGQAQSNTQDAINYAKTADGALDE
;
A
#
# COMPACT_ATOMS: atom_id res chain seq x y z
N MET A 1 37.27 -22.31 -24.26
CA MET A 1 36.69 -21.01 -24.65
C MET A 1 35.71 -21.25 -25.80
N GLY A 2 34.48 -21.65 -25.48
CA GLY A 2 33.50 -22.14 -26.45
C GLY A 2 32.76 -21.01 -27.15
N PHE A 3 33.20 -20.67 -28.37
CA PHE A 3 32.43 -19.83 -29.28
C PHE A 3 31.34 -20.70 -29.91
N SER A 4 30.15 -20.73 -29.31
CA SER A 4 28.98 -21.35 -29.95
C SER A 4 28.52 -20.45 -31.08
N ILE A 5 28.79 -20.86 -32.33
CA ILE A 5 28.44 -20.12 -33.56
C ILE A 5 26.92 -19.94 -33.69
N ASN A 6 26.11 -20.80 -33.05
CA ASN A 6 24.65 -20.77 -33.10
C ASN A 6 23.98 -20.11 -31.89
N THR A 7 24.72 -19.79 -30.81
CA THR A 7 24.13 -19.19 -29.60
C THR A 7 24.99 -18.04 -29.11
N ASN A 8 24.53 -16.82 -29.34
CA ASN A 8 25.21 -15.60 -28.91
C ASN A 8 25.00 -15.37 -27.40
N MET A 9 25.89 -15.92 -26.59
CA MET A 9 25.87 -15.80 -25.12
C MET A 9 25.92 -14.34 -24.62
N PRO A 10 26.72 -13.42 -25.20
CA PRO A 10 26.63 -11.99 -24.90
C PRO A 10 25.25 -11.39 -25.15
N ALA A 11 24.64 -11.67 -26.31
CA ALA A 11 23.30 -11.17 -26.63
C ALA A 11 22.23 -11.76 -25.69
N MET A 12 22.32 -13.05 -25.34
CA MET A 12 21.44 -13.68 -24.35
C MET A 12 21.56 -13.04 -22.96
N THR A 13 22.78 -12.67 -22.56
CA THR A 13 23.03 -11.98 -21.29
C THR A 13 22.47 -10.55 -21.33
N ALA A 14 22.67 -9.84 -22.44
CA ALA A 14 22.09 -8.51 -22.66
C ALA A 14 20.55 -8.55 -22.63
N MET A 15 19.92 -9.56 -23.26
CA MET A 15 18.46 -9.74 -23.21
C MET A 15 17.95 -10.06 -21.80
N ARG A 16 18.66 -10.88 -21.02
CA ARG A 16 18.31 -11.12 -19.60
C ARG A 16 18.41 -9.84 -18.78
N ASN A 17 19.48 -9.06 -18.94
CA ASN A 17 19.66 -7.79 -18.26
C ASN A 17 18.61 -6.75 -18.68
N LEU A 18 18.21 -6.74 -19.95
CA LEU A 18 17.11 -5.92 -20.44
C LEU A 18 15.78 -6.32 -19.81
N GLY A 19 15.51 -7.63 -19.69
CA GLY A 19 14.30 -8.14 -19.03
C GLY A 19 14.22 -7.75 -17.55
N THR A 20 15.35 -7.83 -16.82
CA THR A 20 15.40 -7.40 -15.42
C THR A 20 15.25 -5.89 -15.29
N ALA A 21 15.92 -5.11 -16.14
CA ALA A 21 15.79 -3.65 -16.18
C ALA A 21 14.35 -3.22 -16.50
N SER A 22 13.71 -3.86 -17.47
CA SER A 22 12.31 -3.60 -17.83
C SER A 22 11.36 -3.90 -16.67
N THR A 23 11.54 -5.04 -15.99
CA THR A 23 10.75 -5.39 -14.80
C THR A 23 10.91 -4.38 -13.68
N ASN A 24 12.15 -3.93 -13.41
CA ASN A 24 12.43 -2.92 -12.39
C ASN A 24 11.82 -1.56 -12.77
N MET A 25 11.88 -1.19 -14.05
CA MET A 25 11.25 0.04 -14.56
C MET A 25 9.73 0.00 -14.37
N SER A 26 9.07 -1.11 -14.72
CA SER A 26 7.63 -1.28 -14.50
C SER A 26 7.26 -1.14 -13.02
N LYS A 27 8.03 -1.75 -12.10
CA LYS A 27 7.80 -1.59 -10.65
C LYS A 27 7.94 -0.14 -10.19
N SER A 28 8.98 0.56 -10.64
CA SER A 28 9.19 1.98 -10.34
C SER A 28 8.05 2.84 -10.87
N MET A 29 7.58 2.56 -12.08
CA MET A 29 6.43 3.25 -12.68
C MET A 29 5.16 3.01 -11.86
N THR A 30 4.88 1.78 -11.44
CA THR A 30 3.72 1.48 -10.58
C THR A 30 3.79 2.23 -9.25
N ARG A 31 4.96 2.30 -8.62
CA ARG A 31 5.17 3.08 -7.39
C ARG A 31 4.98 4.58 -7.61
N LEU A 32 5.43 5.11 -8.74
CA LEU A 32 5.22 6.51 -9.10
C LEU A 32 3.73 6.81 -9.33
N SER A 33 3.03 5.96 -10.07
CA SER A 33 1.60 6.16 -10.38
C SER A 33 0.69 6.01 -9.17
N THR A 34 1.04 5.16 -8.21
CA THR A 34 0.24 4.90 -7.00
C THR A 34 0.63 5.81 -5.83
N GLY A 35 1.84 6.36 -5.86
CA GLY A 35 2.46 7.04 -4.72
C GLY A 35 2.77 6.11 -3.54
N MET A 36 2.49 4.80 -3.65
CA MET A 36 2.69 3.82 -2.59
C MET A 36 4.00 3.06 -2.79
N LYS A 37 4.79 2.96 -1.72
CA LYS A 37 6.02 2.14 -1.72
C LYS A 37 5.71 0.64 -1.87
N ILE A 38 4.61 0.18 -1.27
CA ILE A 38 4.17 -1.22 -1.26
C ILE A 38 2.84 -1.29 -2.03
N ASN A 39 2.88 -1.84 -3.25
CA ASN A 39 1.70 -1.93 -4.11
C ASN A 39 1.03 -3.30 -4.07
N GLY A 40 1.79 -4.35 -3.76
CA GLY A 40 1.27 -5.72 -3.68
C GLY A 40 1.93 -6.54 -2.58
N ALA A 41 1.26 -7.64 -2.21
CA ALA A 41 1.76 -8.59 -1.21
C ALA A 41 3.08 -9.27 -1.62
N GLY A 42 3.41 -9.27 -2.92
CA GLY A 42 4.68 -9.77 -3.43
C GLY A 42 5.87 -8.82 -3.24
N ASP A 43 5.64 -7.54 -2.94
CA ASP A 43 6.73 -6.58 -2.68
C ASP A 43 7.15 -6.59 -1.21
N ASP A 44 6.18 -6.56 -0.29
CA ASP A 44 6.40 -6.65 1.16
C ASP A 44 5.11 -7.11 1.87
N PRO A 45 4.94 -8.42 2.15
CA PRO A 45 3.72 -8.93 2.76
C PRO A 45 3.52 -8.42 4.20
N SER A 46 4.61 -8.32 4.98
CA SER A 46 4.54 -7.85 6.37
C SER A 46 4.22 -6.36 6.45
N GLY A 47 4.85 -5.54 5.61
CA GLY A 47 4.56 -4.11 5.52
C GLY A 47 3.16 -3.82 4.97
N LEU A 48 2.67 -4.65 4.03
CA LEU A 48 1.28 -4.55 3.57
C LEU A 48 0.29 -4.88 4.69
N ILE A 49 0.52 -5.94 5.47
CA ILE A 49 -0.36 -6.28 6.59
C ILE A 49 -0.36 -5.18 7.65
N ALA A 50 0.82 -4.66 8.02
CA ALA A 50 0.93 -3.56 8.99
C ALA A 50 0.16 -2.31 8.52
N SER A 51 0.35 -1.90 7.26
CA SER A 51 -0.36 -0.75 6.70
C SER A 51 -1.87 -0.96 6.66
N LYS A 52 -2.36 -2.14 6.27
CA LYS A 52 -3.79 -2.47 6.31
C LYS A 52 -4.36 -2.45 7.74
N ARG A 53 -3.62 -2.97 8.72
CA ARG A 53 -4.01 -2.91 10.13
C ARG A 53 -4.08 -1.47 10.64
N MET A 54 -3.15 -0.61 10.24
CA MET A 54 -3.17 0.81 10.58
C MET A 54 -4.36 1.53 9.91
N SER A 55 -4.62 1.30 8.63
CA SER A 55 -5.78 1.86 7.93
C SER A 55 -7.10 1.45 8.59
N ALA A 56 -7.22 0.18 8.99
CA ALA A 56 -8.40 -0.31 9.71
C ALA A 56 -8.55 0.38 11.08
N GLN A 57 -7.46 0.54 11.83
CA GLN A 57 -7.47 1.29 13.09
C GLN A 57 -7.89 2.74 12.90
N ILE A 58 -7.35 3.44 11.90
CA ILE A 58 -7.73 4.83 11.58
C ILE A 58 -9.24 4.92 11.30
N SER A 59 -9.78 4.01 10.47
CA SER A 59 -11.22 3.97 10.20
C SER A 59 -12.04 3.73 11.46
N SER A 60 -11.60 2.81 12.33
CA SER A 60 -12.29 2.53 13.60
C SER A 60 -12.25 3.71 14.56
N LEU A 61 -11.14 4.44 14.62
CA LEU A 61 -10.99 5.65 15.43
C LEU A 61 -11.88 6.78 14.91
N GLY A 62 -12.01 6.92 13.59
CA GLY A 62 -12.96 7.86 12.99
C GLY A 62 -14.40 7.57 13.42
N GLN A 63 -14.82 6.30 13.38
CA GLN A 63 -16.15 5.92 13.87
C GLN A 63 -16.30 6.15 15.38
N ALA A 64 -15.29 5.82 16.18
CA ALA A 64 -15.31 6.07 17.62
C ALA A 64 -15.45 7.56 17.94
N GLN A 65 -14.81 8.43 17.16
CA GLN A 65 -14.93 9.88 17.29
C GLN A 65 -16.35 10.35 16.98
N SER A 66 -16.95 9.89 15.88
CA SER A 66 -18.35 10.19 15.55
C SER A 66 -19.31 9.72 16.65
N ASN A 67 -19.16 8.47 17.12
CA ASN A 67 -19.97 7.93 18.21
C ASN A 67 -19.83 8.76 19.50
N THR A 68 -18.63 9.25 19.80
CA THR A 68 -18.38 10.11 20.98
C THR A 68 -19.09 11.45 20.81
N GLN A 69 -19.06 12.04 19.62
CA GLN A 69 -19.78 13.28 19.34
C GLN A 69 -21.29 13.12 19.49
N ASP A 70 -21.85 11.99 19.05
CA ASP A 70 -23.26 11.67 19.22
C ASP A 70 -23.63 11.50 20.70
N ALA A 71 -22.79 10.81 21.47
CA ALA A 71 -22.97 10.68 22.92
C ALA A 71 -22.94 12.05 23.63
N ILE A 72 -22.06 12.96 23.22
CA ILE A 72 -22.01 14.35 23.73
C ILE A 72 -23.31 15.08 23.39
N ASN A 73 -23.80 14.95 22.16
CA ASN A 73 -25.03 15.61 21.74
C ASN A 73 -26.23 15.09 22.54
N TYR A 74 -26.29 13.77 22.76
CA TYR A 74 -27.33 13.16 23.59
C TYR A 74 -27.26 13.65 25.04
N ALA A 75 -26.06 13.70 25.63
CA ALA A 75 -25.86 14.24 26.98
C ALA A 75 -26.30 15.71 27.07
N LYS A 76 -25.95 16.55 26.09
CA LYS A 76 -26.40 17.95 26.04
C LYS A 76 -27.91 18.09 25.92
N THR A 77 -28.57 17.24 25.13
CA THR A 77 -30.03 17.22 25.04
C THR A 77 -30.66 16.77 26.34
N ALA A 78 -30.08 15.77 27.02
CA ALA A 78 -30.55 15.32 28.32
C ALA A 78 -30.37 16.41 29.40
N ASP A 79 -29.22 17.09 29.44
CA ASP A 79 -28.98 18.20 30.36
C ASP A 79 -29.99 19.35 30.13
N GLY A 80 -30.22 19.73 28.87
CA GLY A 80 -31.21 20.77 28.55
C GLY A 80 -32.64 20.40 28.92
N ALA A 81 -33.01 19.11 28.86
CA ALA A 81 -34.32 18.63 29.29
C ALA A 81 -34.46 18.48 30.81
N LEU A 82 -33.35 18.47 31.57
CA LEU A 82 -33.35 18.44 33.04
C LEU A 82 -33.36 19.85 33.65
N ASP A 83 -32.88 20.85 32.91
CA ASP A 83 -32.87 22.27 33.31
C ASP A 83 -34.20 22.99 33.02
N GLU A 84 -35.09 22.39 32.22
CA GLU A 84 -36.51 22.78 32.05
C GLU A 84 -37.40 22.17 33.14
#